data_AF-A0A2W4NY08-F1
#
_entry.id   AF-A0A2W4NY08-F1
#
_cell.length_a   1.000
_cell.length_b   1.000
_cell.length_c   1.000
_cell.angle_alpha   90.00
_cell.angle_beta   90.00
_cell.angle_gamma   90.00
#
_symmetry.space_group_name_H-M   'P 1'
#
loop_
_entity.id
_entity.type
_entity.pdbx_description
1 polymer ?
#
loop_
_entity_poly.entity_id
_entity_poly.type
_entity_poly.pdbx_seq_one_letter_code
_entity_poly.pdbx_strand_id
1 'polypeptide(L)'
;MSLFQRLKTTLRADAHGFVDALEDESTLLKQHLRDAEAALLEKRAMVGQLESEARRLEAEQKRATAARERLERAVALALDAGREDLARYALKQLLPRVRLIERIEARLREIGEETRELNAALERQELAFEELRARVQAYLADREAGRTEAGIEPVTDEQIEIELLRRRRHRESGAASDVSGGSHG
;
A
#
# COMPACT_ATOMS: atom_id res chain seq x y z
N MET A 1 -11.52 6.57 -6.76
CA MET A 1 -12.40 6.01 -5.72
C MET A 1 -12.35 6.96 -4.53
N SER A 2 -13.48 7.56 -4.16
CA SER A 2 -13.51 8.61 -3.12
C SER A 2 -13.67 8.01 -1.72
N LEU A 3 -13.25 8.74 -0.67
CA LEU A 3 -13.40 8.39 0.75
C LEU A 3 -14.85 7.94 1.05
N PHE A 4 -15.83 8.69 0.55
CA PHE A 4 -17.27 8.43 0.63
C PHE A 4 -17.73 7.03 0.16
N GLN A 5 -16.95 6.30 -0.66
CA GLN A 5 -17.32 4.93 -1.04
C GLN A 5 -17.11 3.90 0.10
N ARG A 6 -16.18 4.14 1.04
CA ARG A 6 -16.07 3.31 2.26
C ARG A 6 -17.12 3.68 3.33
N LEU A 7 -17.81 4.82 3.16
CA LEU A 7 -18.82 5.32 4.09
C LEU A 7 -20.18 4.60 3.95
N LYS A 8 -20.46 4.01 2.79
CA LYS A 8 -21.82 3.60 2.41
C LYS A 8 -22.35 2.34 3.11
N THR A 9 -21.50 1.56 3.76
CA THR A 9 -21.90 0.38 4.54
C THR A 9 -22.09 0.69 6.04
N THR A 10 -23.37 0.90 6.39
CA THR A 10 -24.09 0.30 7.55
C THR A 10 -23.64 0.67 8.99
N LEU A 11 -24.48 1.19 9.91
CA LEU A 11 -25.89 1.65 9.91
C LEU A 11 -26.13 2.74 11.01
N ARG A 12 -27.38 3.24 11.19
CA ARG A 12 -27.91 3.86 12.44
C ARG A 12 -27.82 2.84 13.62
N ALA A 13 -27.69 3.11 14.92
CA ALA A 13 -28.11 4.19 15.85
C ALA A 13 -26.99 4.45 16.91
N ASP A 14 -27.13 5.24 17.99
CA ASP A 14 -27.64 6.62 18.24
C ASP A 14 -27.04 7.11 19.59
N ALA A 15 -27.44 8.29 20.12
CA ALA A 15 -26.54 9.15 20.92
C ALA A 15 -26.88 9.42 22.40
N HIS A 16 -25.83 9.70 23.20
CA HIS A 16 -25.82 10.53 24.42
C HIS A 16 -24.38 10.98 24.78
N GLY A 17 -24.22 12.12 25.49
CA GLY A 17 -22.96 12.48 26.20
C GLY A 17 -22.16 13.68 25.66
N PHE A 18 -22.74 14.89 25.60
CA PHE A 18 -22.21 16.09 24.90
C PHE A 18 -20.86 16.70 25.38
N VAL A 19 -20.06 16.03 26.21
CA VAL A 19 -18.69 16.47 26.60
C VAL A 19 -17.68 15.34 26.41
N ASP A 20 -17.99 14.11 26.85
CA ASP A 20 -17.19 12.94 26.47
C ASP A 20 -17.21 12.74 24.95
N ALA A 21 -18.37 12.95 24.32
CA ALA A 21 -18.53 12.96 22.86
C ALA A 21 -17.79 14.13 22.17
N LEU A 22 -17.28 15.12 22.93
CA LEU A 22 -16.38 16.14 22.40
C LEU A 22 -14.91 15.66 22.46
N GLU A 23 -14.38 15.19 23.59
CA GLU A 23 -12.98 14.72 23.64
C GLU A 23 -12.71 13.53 22.71
N ASP A 24 -13.63 12.56 22.71
CA ASP A 24 -13.58 11.33 21.92
C ASP A 24 -13.64 11.61 20.41
N GLU A 25 -14.29 12.71 20.00
CA GLU A 25 -14.37 13.19 18.62
C GLU A 25 -13.03 13.75 18.12
N SER A 26 -12.38 14.62 18.91
CA SER A 26 -11.05 15.14 18.57
C SER A 26 -10.01 14.02 18.53
N THR A 27 -10.18 13.01 19.38
CA THR A 27 -9.32 11.83 19.47
C THR A 27 -9.52 10.91 18.26
N LEU A 28 -10.76 10.77 17.77
CA LEU A 28 -11.10 9.95 16.61
C LEU A 28 -10.51 10.51 15.31
N LEU A 29 -10.59 11.81 15.08
CA LEU A 29 -9.92 12.46 13.94
C LEU A 29 -8.39 12.25 14.00
N LYS A 30 -7.79 12.44 15.18
CA LYS A 30 -6.35 12.22 15.40
C LYS A 30 -5.95 10.74 15.22
N GLN A 31 -6.83 9.79 15.54
CA GLN A 31 -6.62 8.36 15.26
C GLN A 31 -6.62 8.10 13.74
N HIS A 32 -7.63 8.55 13.01
CA HIS A 32 -7.73 8.25 11.58
C HIS A 32 -6.67 8.92 10.72
N LEU A 33 -6.12 10.07 11.12
CA LEU A 33 -4.91 10.59 10.50
C LEU A 33 -3.71 9.62 10.68
N ARG A 34 -3.52 9.04 11.87
CA ARG A 34 -2.47 8.03 12.11
C ARG A 34 -2.70 6.75 11.31
N ASP A 35 -3.96 6.28 11.21
CA ASP A 35 -4.31 5.10 10.42
C ASP A 35 -4.02 5.32 8.91
N ALA A 36 -4.32 6.52 8.39
CA ALA A 36 -4.04 6.90 7.01
C ALA A 36 -2.54 7.08 6.75
N GLU A 37 -1.80 7.72 7.67
CA GLU A 37 -0.35 7.86 7.61
C GLU A 37 0.35 6.49 7.64
N ALA A 38 -0.10 5.56 8.50
CA ALA A 38 0.40 4.19 8.55
C ALA A 38 0.19 3.44 7.22
N ALA A 39 -0.99 3.58 6.59
CA ALA A 39 -1.26 2.98 5.30
C ALA A 39 -0.40 3.58 4.16
N LEU A 40 -0.06 4.86 4.22
CA LEU A 40 0.91 5.50 3.31
C LEU A 40 2.32 4.95 3.52
N LEU A 41 2.75 4.80 4.78
CA LEU A 41 4.06 4.24 5.13
C LEU A 41 4.20 2.77 4.69
N GLU A 42 3.16 1.95 4.86
CA GLU A 42 3.11 0.57 4.35
C GLU A 42 3.31 0.52 2.83
N LYS A 43 2.60 1.37 2.09
CA LYS A 43 2.72 1.47 0.62
C LYS A 43 4.10 1.93 0.16
N ARG A 44 4.69 2.93 0.84
CA ARG A 44 6.09 3.36 0.62
C ARG A 44 7.08 2.21 0.88
N ALA A 45 6.84 1.39 1.90
CA ALA A 45 7.65 0.21 2.20
C ALA A 45 7.53 -0.88 1.11
N MET A 46 6.33 -1.14 0.58
CA MET A 46 6.12 -2.05 -0.55
C MET A 46 6.88 -1.60 -1.81
N VAL A 47 6.83 -0.31 -2.15
CA VAL A 47 7.62 0.28 -3.24
C VAL A 47 9.12 0.09 -3.01
N GLY A 48 9.61 0.38 -1.79
CA GLY A 48 11.02 0.17 -1.43
C GLY A 48 11.47 -1.30 -1.50
N GLN A 49 10.59 -2.26 -1.22
CA GLN A 49 10.84 -3.68 -1.42
C GLN A 49 10.95 -4.06 -2.90
N LEU A 50 10.02 -3.59 -3.74
CA LEU A 50 10.02 -3.80 -5.18
C LEU A 50 11.28 -3.24 -5.86
N GLU A 51 11.68 -2.02 -5.53
CA GLU A 51 12.94 -1.46 -6.02
C GLU A 51 14.17 -2.27 -5.56
N SER A 52 14.13 -2.82 -4.34
CA SER A 52 15.21 -3.67 -3.81
C SER A 52 15.29 -5.00 -4.55
N GLU A 53 14.14 -5.58 -4.92
CA GLU A 53 14.05 -6.75 -5.80
C GLU A 53 14.65 -6.42 -7.18
N ALA A 54 14.26 -5.29 -7.78
CA ALA A 54 14.77 -4.83 -9.07
C ALA A 54 16.30 -4.66 -9.07
N ARG A 55 16.86 -3.90 -8.11
CA ARG A 55 18.32 -3.69 -7.99
C ARG A 55 19.09 -5.01 -7.84
N ARG A 56 18.54 -6.00 -7.14
CA ARG A 56 19.10 -7.36 -7.04
C ARG A 56 19.05 -8.10 -8.37
N LEU A 57 17.92 -8.03 -9.07
CA LEU A 57 17.68 -8.67 -10.36
C LEU A 57 18.57 -8.09 -11.47
N GLU A 58 18.71 -6.77 -11.57
CA GLU A 58 19.65 -6.09 -12.49
C GLU A 58 21.10 -6.55 -12.26
N ALA A 59 21.53 -6.64 -11.00
CA ALA A 59 22.85 -7.14 -10.63
C ALA A 59 23.04 -8.63 -10.99
N GLU A 60 21.97 -9.44 -10.99
CA GLU A 60 21.99 -10.81 -11.51
C GLU A 60 22.01 -10.87 -13.04
N GLN A 61 21.16 -10.11 -13.73
CA GLN A 61 21.12 -9.99 -15.20
C GLN A 61 22.50 -9.63 -15.74
N LYS A 62 23.16 -8.61 -15.16
CA LYS A 62 24.52 -8.18 -15.54
C LYS A 62 25.56 -9.30 -15.41
N ARG A 63 25.48 -10.12 -14.35
CA ARG A 63 26.35 -11.30 -14.15
C ARG A 63 25.98 -12.45 -15.09
N ALA A 64 24.71 -12.63 -15.43
CA ALA A 64 24.23 -13.63 -16.37
C ALA A 64 24.66 -13.30 -17.81
N THR A 65 24.49 -12.05 -18.26
CA THR A 65 24.89 -11.55 -19.59
C THR A 65 26.40 -11.62 -19.79
N ALA A 66 27.21 -11.16 -18.83
CA ALA A 66 28.67 -11.26 -18.92
C ALA A 66 29.17 -12.74 -18.99
N ALA A 67 28.40 -13.70 -18.48
CA ALA A 67 28.66 -15.13 -18.66
C ALA A 67 28.12 -15.67 -19.99
N ARG A 68 26.96 -15.19 -20.45
CA ARG A 68 26.34 -15.51 -21.75
C ARG A 68 27.33 -15.20 -22.88
N GLU A 69 27.86 -13.98 -22.93
CA GLU A 69 28.84 -13.54 -23.92
C GLU A 69 30.15 -14.37 -23.92
N ARG A 70 30.63 -14.78 -22.73
CA ARG A 70 31.82 -15.64 -22.61
C ARG A 70 31.56 -17.02 -23.19
N LEU A 71 30.36 -17.56 -22.98
CA LEU A 71 29.94 -18.85 -23.50
C LEU A 71 29.64 -18.78 -25.00
N GLU A 72 29.04 -17.70 -25.52
CA GLU A 72 28.88 -17.46 -26.97
C GLU A 72 30.23 -17.47 -27.69
N ARG A 73 31.24 -16.76 -27.17
CA ARG A 73 32.61 -16.79 -27.71
C ARG A 73 33.25 -18.18 -27.63
N ALA A 74 32.97 -18.95 -26.58
CA ALA A 74 33.46 -20.32 -26.45
C ALA A 74 32.76 -21.30 -27.42
N VAL A 75 31.46 -21.12 -27.71
CA VAL A 75 30.73 -21.88 -28.73
C VAL A 75 31.30 -21.58 -30.12
N ALA A 76 31.48 -20.31 -30.48
CA ALA A 76 32.07 -19.91 -31.76
C ALA A 76 33.46 -20.53 -31.96
N LEU A 77 34.38 -20.31 -31.03
CA LEU A 77 35.74 -20.86 -31.11
C LEU A 77 35.77 -22.40 -31.17
N ALA A 78 34.84 -23.08 -30.51
CA ALA A 78 34.74 -24.54 -30.58
C ALA A 78 34.24 -25.02 -31.95
N LEU A 79 33.25 -24.33 -32.55
CA LEU A 79 32.76 -24.63 -33.90
C LEU A 79 33.82 -24.33 -34.97
N ASP A 80 34.49 -23.18 -34.88
CA ASP A 80 35.59 -22.79 -35.79
C ASP A 80 36.75 -23.81 -35.75
N ALA A 81 37.00 -24.42 -34.60
CA ALA A 81 37.99 -25.48 -34.40
C ALA A 81 37.49 -26.90 -34.72
N GLY A 82 36.25 -27.06 -35.20
CA GLY A 82 35.63 -28.37 -35.50
C GLY A 82 35.30 -29.24 -34.29
N ARG A 83 35.30 -28.67 -33.07
CA ARG A 83 35.11 -29.38 -31.78
C ARG A 83 33.67 -29.28 -31.31
N GLU A 84 32.79 -30.01 -32.00
CA GLU A 84 31.35 -29.99 -31.73
C GLU A 84 31.00 -30.45 -30.30
N ASP A 85 31.81 -31.31 -29.70
CA ASP A 85 31.70 -31.75 -28.30
C ASP A 85 31.85 -30.59 -27.31
N LEU A 86 32.87 -29.75 -27.50
CA LEU A 86 33.11 -28.55 -26.70
C LEU A 86 32.04 -27.48 -26.97
N ALA A 87 31.60 -27.32 -28.22
CA ALA A 87 30.49 -26.43 -28.58
C ALA A 87 29.20 -26.86 -27.87
N ARG A 88 28.88 -28.16 -27.89
CA ARG A 88 27.72 -28.75 -27.21
C ARG A 88 27.79 -28.60 -25.69
N TYR A 89 28.98 -28.72 -25.09
CA TYR A 89 29.21 -28.47 -23.66
C TYR A 89 29.02 -26.99 -23.28
N ALA A 90 29.53 -26.06 -24.10
CA ALA A 90 29.33 -24.63 -23.90
C ALA A 90 27.86 -24.21 -24.09
N LEU A 91 27.17 -24.74 -25.10
CA LEU A 91 25.72 -24.56 -25.32
C LEU A 91 24.89 -25.04 -24.12
N LYS A 92 25.25 -26.18 -23.52
CA LYS A 92 24.58 -26.71 -22.31
C LYS A 92 24.66 -25.75 -21.11
N GLN A 93 25.68 -24.89 -21.05
CA GLN A 93 25.80 -23.83 -20.05
C GLN A 93 25.18 -22.50 -20.50
N LEU A 94 25.19 -22.21 -21.80
CA LEU A 94 24.67 -20.97 -22.40
C LEU A 94 23.14 -20.89 -22.28
N LEU A 95 22.42 -21.92 -22.72
CA LEU A 95 20.96 -21.89 -22.82
C LEU A 95 20.25 -21.66 -21.47
N PRO A 96 20.71 -22.21 -20.32
CA PRO A 96 20.20 -21.82 -19.01
C PRO A 96 20.42 -20.35 -18.63
N ARG A 97 21.50 -19.69 -19.13
CA ARG A 97 21.76 -18.26 -18.87
C ARG A 97 20.86 -17.37 -19.73
N VAL A 98 20.62 -17.74 -20.99
CA VAL A 98 19.62 -17.06 -21.85
C VAL A 98 18.25 -17.07 -21.15
N ARG A 99 17.76 -18.26 -20.75
CA ARG A 99 16.50 -18.42 -20.01
C ARG A 99 16.46 -17.77 -18.63
N LEU A 100 17.61 -17.48 -18.03
CA LEU A 100 17.67 -16.71 -16.78
C LEU A 100 17.47 -15.22 -17.07
N ILE A 101 18.15 -14.69 -18.08
CA ILE A 101 18.03 -13.30 -18.51
C ILE A 101 16.58 -13.00 -18.96
N GLU A 102 15.99 -13.84 -19.81
CA GLU A 102 14.59 -13.70 -20.27
C GLU A 102 13.58 -13.59 -19.11
N ARG A 103 13.75 -14.40 -18.06
CA ARG A 103 12.87 -14.40 -16.87
C ARG A 103 13.14 -13.21 -15.95
N ILE A 104 14.39 -12.79 -15.80
CA ILE A 104 14.74 -11.57 -15.06
C ILE A 104 14.13 -10.35 -15.76
N GLU A 105 14.22 -10.27 -17.09
CA GLU A 105 13.63 -9.20 -17.89
C GLU A 105 12.10 -9.18 -17.84
N ALA A 106 11.44 -10.34 -17.75
CA ALA A 106 10.02 -10.41 -17.46
C ALA A 106 9.69 -9.84 -16.07
N ARG A 107 10.37 -10.32 -15.02
CA ARG A 107 10.13 -9.86 -13.64
C ARG A 107 10.45 -8.37 -13.45
N LEU A 108 11.46 -7.83 -14.14
CA LEU A 108 11.77 -6.39 -14.14
C LEU A 108 10.69 -5.54 -14.84
N ARG A 109 10.00 -6.08 -15.86
CA ARG A 109 8.83 -5.40 -16.46
C ARG A 109 7.64 -5.39 -15.51
N GLU A 110 7.33 -6.55 -14.89
CA GLU A 110 6.28 -6.68 -13.87
C GLU A 110 6.51 -5.69 -12.72
N ILE A 111 7.69 -5.71 -12.09
CA ILE A 111 8.06 -4.78 -11.01
C ILE A 111 7.95 -3.32 -11.48
N GLY A 112 8.36 -3.02 -12.71
CA GLY A 112 8.23 -1.69 -13.30
C GLY A 112 6.78 -1.23 -13.48
N GLU A 113 5.84 -2.16 -13.71
CA GLU A 113 4.41 -1.90 -13.80
C GLU A 113 3.78 -1.77 -12.41
N GLU A 114 4.02 -2.74 -11.52
CA GLU A 114 3.62 -2.71 -10.10
C GLU A 114 4.04 -1.40 -9.42
N THR A 115 5.28 -0.97 -9.61
CA THR A 115 5.85 0.25 -9.02
C THR A 115 5.20 1.52 -9.58
N ARG A 116 4.87 1.56 -10.88
CA ARG A 116 4.16 2.70 -11.51
C ARG A 116 2.73 2.81 -10.97
N GLU A 117 2.01 1.70 -10.85
CA GLU A 117 0.66 1.70 -10.30
C GLU A 117 0.63 2.08 -8.81
N LEU A 118 1.57 1.55 -8.02
CA LEU A 118 1.71 1.88 -6.60
C LEU A 118 2.09 3.34 -6.38
N ASN A 119 3.05 3.90 -7.12
CA ASN A 119 3.44 5.30 -6.99
C ASN A 119 2.29 6.25 -7.41
N ALA A 120 1.64 5.99 -8.54
CA ALA A 120 0.48 6.79 -8.95
C ALA A 120 -0.69 6.68 -7.96
N ALA A 121 -0.85 5.54 -7.27
CA ALA A 121 -1.80 5.40 -6.18
C ALA A 121 -1.36 6.15 -4.91
N LEU A 122 -0.06 6.14 -4.59
CA LEU A 122 0.53 6.83 -3.45
C LEU A 122 0.36 8.35 -3.58
N GLU A 123 0.76 8.96 -4.70
CA GLU A 123 0.59 10.41 -4.97
C GLU A 123 -0.85 10.89 -4.72
N ARG A 124 -1.84 10.12 -5.21
CA ARG A 124 -3.27 10.43 -5.00
C ARG A 124 -3.72 10.28 -3.55
N GLN A 125 -3.11 9.38 -2.79
CA GLN A 125 -3.42 9.18 -1.37
C GLN A 125 -2.68 10.18 -0.47
N GLU A 126 -1.48 10.63 -0.86
CA GLU A 126 -0.72 11.68 -0.17
C GLU A 126 -1.42 13.05 -0.31
N LEU A 127 -1.88 13.40 -1.52
CA LEU A 127 -2.68 14.62 -1.73
C LEU A 127 -3.97 14.61 -0.89
N ALA A 128 -4.71 13.51 -0.92
CA ALA A 128 -5.94 13.35 -0.13
C ALA A 128 -5.68 13.33 1.39
N PHE A 129 -4.50 12.87 1.82
CA PHE A 129 -4.10 12.88 3.23
C PHE A 129 -3.78 14.29 3.72
N GLU A 130 -3.01 15.07 2.96
CA GLU A 130 -2.73 16.47 3.36
C GLU A 130 -3.98 17.35 3.28
N GLU A 131 -4.90 17.12 2.32
CA GLU A 131 -6.24 17.75 2.35
C GLU A 131 -7.02 17.41 3.62
N LEU A 132 -7.10 16.13 3.99
CA LEU A 132 -7.80 15.68 5.20
C LEU A 132 -7.16 16.26 6.46
N ARG A 133 -5.82 16.24 6.53
CA ARG A 133 -5.03 16.80 7.63
C ARG A 133 -5.29 18.29 7.82
N ALA A 134 -5.32 19.07 6.73
CA ALA A 134 -5.61 20.50 6.77
C ALA A 134 -7.02 20.79 7.31
N ARG A 135 -8.04 20.04 6.87
CA ARG A 135 -9.43 20.16 7.38
C ARG A 135 -9.53 19.81 8.86
N VAL A 136 -8.92 18.70 9.27
CA VAL A 136 -8.88 18.29 10.70
C VAL A 136 -8.17 19.33 11.56
N GLN A 137 -7.07 19.91 11.08
CA GLN A 137 -6.38 20.99 11.80
C GLN A 137 -7.22 22.26 11.90
N ALA A 138 -7.93 22.67 10.84
CA ALA A 138 -8.85 23.81 10.87
C ALA A 138 -10.00 23.58 11.87
N TYR A 139 -10.69 22.44 11.78
CA TYR A 139 -11.78 22.05 12.67
C TYR A 139 -11.36 22.07 14.16
N LEU A 140 -10.17 21.53 14.48
CA LEU A 140 -9.64 21.57 15.84
C LEU A 140 -9.31 23.01 16.29
N ALA A 141 -8.76 23.86 15.41
CA ALA A 141 -8.37 25.23 15.74
C ALA A 141 -9.58 26.18 15.91
N ASP A 142 -10.62 26.08 15.07
CA ASP A 142 -11.86 26.88 15.21
C ASP A 142 -12.58 26.57 16.54
N ARG A 143 -12.51 25.31 16.94
CA ARG A 143 -13.07 24.78 18.17
C ARG A 143 -12.25 25.14 19.42
N GLU A 144 -10.92 25.05 19.36
CA GLU A 144 -10.03 25.56 20.42
C GLU A 144 -10.17 27.08 20.59
N ALA A 145 -10.52 27.81 19.52
CA ALA A 145 -10.85 29.23 19.56
C ALA A 145 -12.26 29.56 20.08
N GLY A 146 -13.08 28.56 20.44
CA GLY A 146 -14.41 28.75 21.03
C GLY A 146 -15.43 29.41 20.10
N ARG A 147 -15.29 29.28 18.78
CA ARG A 147 -16.18 29.93 17.78
C ARG A 147 -17.53 29.22 17.56
N THR A 148 -17.83 28.20 18.36
CA THR A 148 -19.07 27.43 18.39
C THR A 148 -20.14 28.14 19.22
N GLU A 149 -21.06 28.87 18.57
CA GLU A 149 -22.07 29.69 19.25
C GLU A 149 -23.27 28.88 19.79
N ALA A 150 -23.81 29.30 20.94
CA ALA A 150 -24.83 28.55 21.67
C ALA A 150 -26.25 28.67 21.08
N GLY A 151 -26.53 27.95 19.99
CA GLY A 151 -27.87 27.73 19.46
C GLY A 151 -27.87 26.77 18.27
N ILE A 152 -28.68 25.70 18.34
CA ILE A 152 -28.73 24.51 17.42
C ILE A 152 -27.75 24.61 16.26
N GLU A 153 -26.52 24.18 16.54
CA GLU A 153 -25.36 24.43 15.68
C GLU A 153 -25.49 23.71 14.33
N PRO A 154 -25.19 24.38 13.20
CA PRO A 154 -25.24 23.75 11.88
C PRO A 154 -24.15 22.68 11.77
N VAL A 155 -24.57 21.41 11.79
CA VAL A 155 -23.68 20.24 11.81
C VAL A 155 -22.72 20.27 10.61
N THR A 156 -21.41 20.26 10.87
CA THR A 156 -20.40 20.29 9.79
C THR A 156 -20.20 18.92 9.15
N ASP A 157 -19.65 18.88 7.94
CA ASP A 157 -19.29 17.63 7.25
C ASP A 157 -18.34 16.77 8.11
N GLU A 158 -17.43 17.40 8.86
CA GLU A 158 -16.52 16.73 9.80
C GLU A 158 -17.29 16.07 10.95
N GLN A 159 -18.25 16.77 11.58
CA GLN A 159 -19.10 16.19 12.65
C GLN A 159 -19.95 15.02 12.13
N ILE A 160 -20.42 15.08 10.88
CA ILE A 160 -21.13 13.98 10.22
C ILE A 160 -20.21 12.77 10.04
N GLU A 161 -18.99 12.96 9.53
CA GLU A 161 -17.99 11.89 9.37
C GLU A 161 -17.60 11.26 10.72
N ILE A 162 -17.35 12.07 11.77
CA ILE A 162 -17.00 11.59 13.11
C ILE A 162 -18.09 10.68 13.69
N GLU A 163 -19.36 11.07 13.57
CA GLU A 163 -20.48 10.28 14.07
C GLU A 163 -20.66 8.98 13.28
N LEU A 164 -20.38 8.98 11.97
CA LEU A 164 -20.33 7.78 11.14
C LEU A 164 -19.17 6.85 11.52
N LEU A 165 -18.03 7.40 11.91
CA LEU A 165 -16.84 6.66 12.36
C LEU A 165 -17.06 6.03 13.76
N ARG A 166 -17.73 6.71 14.69
CA ARG A 166 -18.23 6.10 15.95
C ARG A 166 -19.15 4.91 15.68
N ARG A 167 -20.15 5.11 14.81
CA ARG A 167 -21.17 4.09 14.45
C ARG A 167 -20.60 2.89 13.69
N ARG A 168 -19.36 2.98 13.17
CA ARG A 168 -18.59 1.85 12.65
C ARG A 168 -17.88 1.07 13.76
N ARG A 169 -17.04 1.70 14.59
CA ARG A 169 -16.26 0.99 15.64
C ARG A 169 -17.14 0.18 16.60
N HIS A 170 -18.30 0.71 17.01
CA HIS A 170 -19.24 -0.03 17.87
C HIS A 170 -19.76 -1.35 17.28
N ARG A 171 -19.70 -1.55 15.95
CA ARG A 171 -20.11 -2.79 15.29
C ARG A 171 -19.01 -3.82 15.22
N GLU A 172 -17.78 -3.36 15.00
CA GLU A 172 -16.59 -4.20 14.96
C GLU A 172 -16.34 -4.81 16.35
N SER A 173 -16.60 -4.07 17.43
CA SER A 173 -16.60 -4.61 18.80
C SER A 173 -17.77 -5.57 19.09
N GLY A 174 -18.99 -5.25 18.63
CA GLY A 174 -20.17 -6.11 18.88
C GLY A 174 -20.11 -7.47 18.17
N ALA A 175 -19.47 -7.54 16.99
CA ALA A 175 -19.28 -8.80 16.28
C ALA A 175 -18.30 -9.76 16.99
N ALA A 176 -17.47 -9.28 17.92
CA ALA A 176 -16.51 -10.10 18.65
C ALA A 176 -17.15 -10.85 19.85
N SER A 177 -18.25 -10.34 20.42
CA SER A 177 -18.90 -10.96 21.59
C SER A 177 -19.73 -12.20 21.24
N ASP A 178 -20.41 -12.21 20.09
CA ASP A 178 -21.36 -13.28 19.75
C ASP A 178 -20.69 -14.64 19.45
N VAL A 179 -19.39 -14.65 19.12
CA VAL A 179 -18.64 -15.87 18.80
C VAL A 179 -18.35 -16.72 20.04
N SER A 180 -18.41 -16.16 21.26
CA SER A 180 -18.11 -16.89 22.50
C SER A 180 -19.29 -17.69 23.09
N GLY A 181 -20.52 -17.56 22.55
CA GLY A 181 -21.72 -18.17 23.13
C GLY A 181 -22.02 -19.62 22.70
N GLY A 182 -21.13 -20.24 21.92
CA GLY A 182 -21.44 -21.43 21.10
C GLY A 182 -21.02 -22.80 21.64
N SER A 183 -21.05 -23.06 22.95
CA SER A 183 -20.78 -24.41 23.49
C SER A 183 -21.32 -24.64 24.90
N HIS A 184 -22.30 -25.53 25.05
CA HIS A 184 -22.47 -26.52 26.14
C HIS A 184 -23.76 -27.34 25.94
N GLY A 185 -23.71 -28.65 26.18
CA GLY A 185 -24.88 -29.52 26.41
C GLY A 185 -25.56 -30.06 25.16
#